data_AF-A0A3C1DVT1-F1
#
_entry.id   AF-A0A3C1DVT1-F1
#
_cell.length_a   1.000
_cell.length_b   1.000
_cell.length_c   1.000
_cell.angle_alpha   90.00
_cell.angle_beta   90.00
_cell.angle_gamma   90.00
#
_symmetry.space_group_name_H-M   'P 1'
#
loop_
_entity.id
_entity.type
_entity.pdbx_description
1 polymer ?
#
loop_
_entity_poly.entity_id
_entity_poly.type
_entity_poly.pdbx_seq_one_letter_code
_entity_poly.pdbx_strand_id
1 'polypeptide(L)'
;GAGKTTLLRILASVDKPDTGQLEPGHGLRIGYYAQEHETIDVKRTVLQNMVSSSPNITETEARRVLGSFLFSGDDANKLAGVLSGGEKTRLALAMIVVSGA
;
A
#
# COMPACT_ATOMS: atom_id res chain seq x y z
N GLY A 1 16.53 10.74 -17.36
CA GLY A 1 15.23 10.78 -18.05
C GLY A 1 15.03 9.56 -18.95
N ALA A 2 14.97 8.35 -18.38
CA ALA A 2 14.73 7.13 -19.14
C ALA A 2 13.23 6.78 -19.30
N GLY A 3 12.34 7.75 -19.09
CA GLY A 3 10.88 7.57 -19.27
C GLY A 3 10.11 6.87 -18.13
N LYS A 4 10.75 6.45 -17.02
CA LYS A 4 10.08 5.71 -15.93
C LYS A 4 8.87 6.45 -15.33
N THR A 5 9.04 7.73 -15.00
CA THR A 5 7.95 8.55 -14.43
C THR A 5 6.81 8.73 -15.43
N THR A 6 7.13 8.96 -16.71
CA THR A 6 6.13 9.04 -17.78
C THR A 6 5.37 7.72 -17.92
N LEU A 7 6.07 6.58 -17.92
CA LEU A 7 5.45 5.26 -17.97
C LEU A 7 4.52 5.02 -16.78
N LEU A 8 4.96 5.31 -15.55
CA LEU A 8 4.13 5.17 -14.36
C LEU A 8 2.90 6.07 -14.39
N ARG A 9 3.01 7.29 -14.91
CA ARG A 9 1.86 8.21 -15.09
C ARG A 9 0.88 7.69 -16.13
N ILE A 10 1.36 7.11 -17.23
CA ILE A 10 0.50 6.45 -18.23
C ILE A 10 -0.22 5.25 -17.62
N LEU A 11 0.49 4.36 -16.92
CA LEU A 11 -0.10 3.20 -16.25
C LEU A 11 -1.13 3.61 -15.17
N ALA A 12 -0.87 4.72 -14.47
CA ALA A 12 -1.80 5.31 -13.51
C ALA A 12 -2.97 6.07 -14.18
N SER A 13 -3.07 6.07 -15.51
CA SER A 13 -4.06 6.82 -16.30
C SER A 13 -4.03 8.35 -16.07
N VAL A 14 -2.91 8.88 -15.55
CA VAL A 14 -2.68 10.32 -15.35
C VAL A 14 -2.35 10.99 -16.68
N ASP A 15 -1.53 10.32 -17.50
CA ASP A 15 -1.17 10.76 -18.85
C ASP A 15 -1.71 9.76 -19.89
N LYS A 16 -2.01 10.24 -21.11
CA LYS A 16 -2.40 9.39 -22.23
C LYS A 16 -1.16 8.98 -23.04
N PRO A 17 -1.10 7.73 -23.54
CA PRO A 17 -0.05 7.36 -24.49
C PRO A 17 -0.26 8.07 -25.82
N ASP A 18 0.83 8.50 -26.47
CA ASP A 18 0.78 9.12 -27.80
C ASP A 18 0.39 8.12 -28.89
N THR A 19 0.81 6.85 -28.72
CA THR A 19 0.48 5.72 -29.59
C THR A 19 0.28 4.43 -28.77
N GLY A 20 -0.42 3.45 -29.34
CA GLY A 20 -0.82 2.23 -28.62
C GLY A 20 -2.01 2.46 -27.69
N GLN A 21 -2.34 1.46 -26.87
CA GLN A 21 -3.48 1.51 -25.96
C GLN A 21 -3.13 0.87 -24.61
N LEU A 22 -3.75 1.38 -23.54
CA LEU A 22 -3.74 0.80 -22.21
C LEU A 22 -5.11 0.18 -21.95
N GLU A 23 -5.18 -1.15 -21.84
CA GLU A 23 -6.41 -1.87 -21.51
C GLU A 23 -6.35 -2.35 -20.05
N PRO A 24 -7.14 -1.76 -19.13
CA PRO A 24 -7.22 -2.23 -17.76
C PRO A 24 -7.77 -3.66 -17.70
N GLY A 25 -7.05 -4.56 -17.03
CA GLY A 25 -7.56 -5.90 -16.73
C GLY A 25 -8.78 -5.84 -15.80
N HIS A 26 -9.64 -6.86 -15.86
CA HIS A 26 -10.79 -6.96 -14.98
C HIS A 26 -10.36 -6.95 -13.49
N GLY A 27 -10.92 -6.04 -12.70
CA GLY A 27 -10.58 -5.89 -11.29
C GLY A 27 -9.28 -5.11 -11.02
N LEU A 28 -8.66 -4.49 -12.03
CA LEU A 28 -7.51 -3.61 -11.82
C LEU A 28 -7.88 -2.44 -10.91
N ARG A 29 -6.97 -2.16 -10.00
CA ARG A 29 -7.09 -1.20 -8.93
C ARG A 29 -5.76 -0.49 -8.76
N ILE A 30 -5.77 0.84 -8.70
CA ILE A 30 -4.56 1.66 -8.80
C ILE A 30 -4.30 2.31 -7.44
N GLY A 31 -3.39 1.70 -6.69
CA GLY A 31 -2.86 2.24 -5.45
C GLY A 31 -1.68 3.17 -5.69
N TYR A 32 -1.63 4.31 -4.98
CA TYR A 32 -0.53 5.26 -5.03
C TYR A 32 0.22 5.32 -3.69
N TYR A 33 1.53 5.10 -3.74
CA TYR A 33 2.44 5.28 -2.61
C TYR A 33 3.35 6.48 -2.87
N ALA A 34 3.07 7.63 -2.25
CA ALA A 34 4.01 8.75 -2.20
C ALA A 34 4.99 8.53 -1.04
N GLN A 35 6.30 8.55 -1.33
CA GLN A 35 7.35 8.41 -0.33
C GLN A 35 7.30 9.47 0.79
N GLU A 36 6.62 10.60 0.58
CA GLU A 36 6.64 11.79 1.45
C GLU A 36 5.34 12.02 2.25
N HIS A 37 4.28 11.22 2.01
CA HIS A 37 3.02 11.34 2.77
C HIS A 37 2.93 10.21 3.78
N GLU A 38 3.15 10.55 5.06
CA GLU A 38 2.99 9.68 6.23
C GLU A 38 1.54 9.17 6.34
N THR A 39 1.21 8.13 5.59
CA THR A 39 -0.05 7.38 5.77
C THR A 39 -0.01 6.52 7.03
N ILE A 40 1.19 6.20 7.49
CA ILE A 40 1.43 5.39 8.70
C ILE A 40 1.42 6.30 9.92
N ASP A 41 0.44 6.11 10.80
CA ASP A 41 0.44 6.68 12.14
C ASP A 41 1.44 5.92 13.02
N VAL A 42 2.58 6.55 13.29
CA VAL A 42 3.69 5.98 14.08
C VAL A 42 3.31 5.69 15.54
N LYS A 43 2.23 6.29 16.05
CA LYS A 43 1.71 6.07 17.40
C LYS A 43 0.75 4.88 17.49
N ARG A 44 0.35 4.33 16.34
CA ARG A 44 -0.50 3.15 16.25
C ARG A 44 0.32 1.89 16.03
N THR A 45 -0.25 0.75 16.39
CA THR A 45 0.34 -0.54 16.03
C THR A 45 0.26 -0.80 14.53
N VAL A 46 1.06 -1.74 14.04
CA VAL A 46 0.99 -2.25 12.66
C VAL A 46 -0.45 -2.65 12.30
N LEU A 47 -1.12 -3.39 13.17
CA LEU A 47 -2.51 -3.81 12.96
C LEU A 47 -3.51 -2.64 12.97
N GLN A 48 -3.36 -1.69 13.90
CA GLN A 48 -4.24 -0.53 13.97
C GLN A 48 -4.14 0.34 12.71
N ASN A 49 -2.93 0.48 12.16
CA ASN A 49 -2.73 1.14 10.86
C ASN A 49 -3.51 0.44 9.74
N MET A 50 -3.44 -0.90 9.66
CA MET A 50 -4.19 -1.69 8.69
C MET A 50 -5.70 -1.52 8.81
N VAL A 51 -6.25 -1.70 10.01
CA VAL A 51 -7.70 -1.59 10.24
C VAL A 51 -8.18 -0.16 9.96
N SER A 52 -7.40 0.86 10.31
CA SER A 52 -7.77 2.24 10.02
C SER A 52 -7.70 2.62 8.55
N SER A 53 -6.97 1.85 7.74
CA SER A 53 -6.85 2.08 6.29
C SER A 53 -8.04 1.55 5.49
N SER A 54 -8.87 0.69 6.10
CA SER A 54 -10.03 0.08 5.43
C SER A 54 -11.14 -0.17 6.44
N PRO A 55 -12.23 0.64 6.46
CA PRO A 55 -13.30 0.51 7.45
C PRO A 55 -13.99 -0.86 7.48
N ASN A 56 -13.90 -1.61 6.38
CA ASN A 56 -14.61 -2.89 6.20
C ASN A 56 -13.71 -4.11 6.41
N ILE A 57 -12.41 -3.95 6.68
CA ILE A 57 -11.53 -5.10 6.88
C ILE A 57 -11.70 -5.65 8.30
N THR A 58 -11.88 -6.96 8.40
CA THR A 58 -11.85 -7.64 9.71
C THR A 58 -10.41 -7.74 10.22
N GLU A 59 -10.24 -7.85 11.54
CA GLU A 59 -8.91 -8.07 12.12
C GLU A 59 -8.22 -9.33 11.55
N THR A 60 -8.99 -10.40 11.33
CA THR A 60 -8.49 -11.65 10.75
C THR A 60 -7.95 -11.44 9.34
N GLU A 61 -8.67 -10.71 8.49
CA GLU A 61 -8.22 -10.38 7.13
C GLU A 61 -7.00 -9.47 7.16
N ALA A 62 -6.98 -8.47 8.05
CA ALA A 62 -5.83 -7.58 8.23
C ALA A 62 -4.58 -8.37 8.62
N ARG A 63 -4.68 -9.30 9.58
CA ARG A 63 -3.58 -10.19 9.99
C ARG A 63 -3.13 -11.11 8.85
N ARG A 64 -4.07 -11.62 8.04
CA ARG A 64 -3.74 -12.44 6.86
C ARG A 64 -2.93 -11.64 5.84
N VAL A 65 -3.32 -10.41 5.54
CA VAL A 65 -2.58 -9.53 4.62
C VAL A 65 -1.22 -9.19 5.22
N LEU A 66 -1.15 -8.79 6.50
CA LEU A 66 0.10 -8.53 7.20
C LEU A 66 1.08 -9.71 7.12
N GLY A 67 0.59 -10.94 7.26
CA GLY A 67 1.41 -12.15 7.08
C GLY A 67 2.05 -12.23 5.70
N SER A 68 1.33 -11.88 4.62
CA SER A 68 1.88 -11.84 3.26
C SER A 68 2.96 -10.76 3.05
N PHE A 69 3.00 -9.76 3.94
CA PHE A 69 4.02 -8.69 3.99
C PHE A 69 5.07 -8.91 5.08
N LEU A 70 5.16 -10.13 5.62
CA LEU A 70 6.15 -10.55 6.62
C LEU A 70 6.01 -9.83 7.98
N PHE A 71 4.77 -9.51 8.37
CA PHE A 71 4.42 -9.14 9.74
C PHE A 71 3.67 -10.30 10.37
N SER A 72 4.33 -11.05 11.26
CA SER A 72 3.78 -12.28 11.85
C SER A 72 3.91 -12.28 13.37
N GLY A 73 3.10 -13.11 14.04
CA GLY A 73 3.09 -13.18 15.51
C GLY A 73 2.88 -11.81 16.15
N ASP A 74 3.83 -11.41 17.00
CA ASP A 74 3.77 -10.15 17.76
C ASP A 74 4.08 -8.89 16.93
N ASP A 75 4.56 -9.03 15.69
CA ASP A 75 4.85 -7.89 14.82
C ASP A 75 3.63 -7.00 14.59
N ALA A 76 2.44 -7.61 14.52
CA ALA A 76 1.17 -6.90 14.35
C ALA A 76 0.87 -5.93 15.50
N ASN A 77 1.42 -6.20 16.69
CA ASN A 77 1.22 -5.42 17.91
C ASN A 77 2.31 -4.36 18.12
N LYS A 78 3.40 -4.37 17.35
CA LYS A 78 4.46 -3.35 17.44
C LYS A 78 3.92 -2.00 17.02
N LEU A 79 4.39 -0.94 17.68
CA LEU A 79 4.16 0.43 17.24
C LEU A 79 4.85 0.67 15.90
N ALA A 80 4.17 1.31 14.94
CA ALA A 80 4.75 1.55 13.63
C ALA A 80 5.98 2.48 13.68
N GLY A 81 6.11 3.28 14.75
CA GLY A 81 7.28 4.11 15.01
C GLY A 81 8.60 3.33 15.19
N VAL A 82 8.55 2.08 15.67
CA VAL A 82 9.77 1.27 15.90
C VAL A 82 10.24 0.50 14.66
N LEU A 83 9.48 0.57 13.57
CA LEU A 83 9.80 -0.10 12.32
C LEU A 83 10.97 0.59 11.60
N SER A 84 11.85 -0.20 11.00
CA SER A 84 12.83 0.25 10.02
C SER A 84 12.15 0.86 8.78
N GLY A 85 12.90 1.61 7.96
CA GLY A 85 12.36 2.17 6.72
C GLY A 85 11.85 1.10 5.73
N GLY A 86 12.52 -0.05 5.68
CA GLY A 86 12.09 -1.20 4.86
C GLY A 86 10.79 -1.82 5.37
N GLU A 87 10.63 -1.95 6.68
CA GLU A 87 9.37 -2.41 7.29
C GLU A 87 8.23 -1.40 7.08
N LYS A 88 8.48 -0.11 7.25
CA LYS A 88 7.48 0.94 6.94
C LYS A 88 7.02 0.87 5.50
N THR A 89 7.94 0.62 4.56
CA THR A 89 7.58 0.40 3.15
C THR A 89 6.65 -0.81 2.97
N ARG A 90 6.94 -1.93 3.63
CA ARG A 90 6.06 -3.11 3.56
C ARG A 90 4.69 -2.85 4.17
N LEU A 91 4.62 -2.16 5.31
CA LEU A 91 3.35 -1.79 5.94
C LEU A 91 2.51 -0.89 5.03
N ALA A 92 3.14 0.12 4.41
CA ALA A 92 2.43 1.00 3.50
C ALA A 92 1.85 0.26 2.28
N LEU A 93 2.61 -0.68 1.70
CA LEU A 93 2.11 -1.52 0.61
C LEU A 93 0.95 -2.41 1.07
N ALA A 94 1.02 -2.98 2.27
CA ALA A 94 -0.07 -3.75 2.86
C ALA A 94 -1.35 -2.90 3.04
N MET A 95 -1.19 -1.66 3.50
CA MET A 95 -2.30 -0.71 3.66
C MET A 95 -2.96 -0.36 2.32
N ILE A 96 -2.17 -0.20 1.25
CA ILE A 96 -2.69 0.05 -0.10
C ILE A 96 -3.50 -1.14 -0.62
N VAL A 97 -3.06 -2.37 -0.35
CA VAL A 97 -3.79 -3.58 -0.77
C VAL A 97 -5.17 -3.67 -0.12
N VAL A 98 -5.34 -3.15 1.10
CA VAL A 98 -6.60 -3.25 1.85
C VAL A 98 -7.51 -2.02 1.74
N SER A 99 -6.96 -0.85 1.42
CA SER A 99 -7.73 0.41 1.33
C SER A 99 -8.70 0.45 0.15
N GLY A 100 -8.64 -0.54 -0.74
CA GLY A 100 -9.57 -0.65 -1.85
C GLY A 100 -9.36 0.38 -2.96
N ALA A 101 -8.19 1.04 -2.99
CA ALA A 101 -7.65 1.57 -4.24
C ALA A 101 -7.66 0.47 -5.30
#